data_AF-A0A520ZYX9-F1
#
_entry.id   AF-A0A520ZYX9-F1
#
_cell.length_a   1.000
_cell.length_b   1.000
_cell.length_c   1.000
_cell.angle_alpha   90.00
_cell.angle_beta   90.00
_cell.angle_gamma   90.00
#
_symmetry.space_group_name_H-M   'P 1'
#
loop_
_entity.id
_entity.type
_entity.pdbx_description
1 polymer ?
#
loop_
_entity_poly.entity_id
_entity_poly.type
_entity_poly.pdbx_seq_one_letter_code
_entity_poly.pdbx_strand_id
1 'polypeptide(L)'
;MKFLYSDALLDLLVKHKVLSDKQRTFISLEKGKQRQKLLKQASTPDPLDKNYPDLIDIIVSFNLNKSGSQNESLDEETIMRAVGREFKLEFKKLDPLEL
;
A
#
# COMPACT_ATOMS: atom_id res chain seq x y z
N MET A 1 12.27 5.57 1.74
CA MET A 1 11.80 6.84 1.12
C MET A 1 10.68 7.43 1.96
N LYS A 2 10.75 8.69 2.41
CA LYS A 2 9.68 9.31 3.22
C LYS A 2 8.30 9.31 2.53
N PHE A 3 8.29 9.28 1.20
CA PHE A 3 7.08 9.31 0.37
C PHE A 3 6.09 8.18 0.72
N LEU A 4 6.57 6.93 0.80
CA LEU A 4 5.73 5.75 1.06
C LEU A 4 5.10 5.75 2.46
N TYR A 5 5.54 6.60 3.38
CA TYR A 5 5.00 6.72 4.73
C TYR A 5 4.08 7.93 4.92
N SER A 6 3.76 8.64 3.84
CA SER A 6 3.04 9.92 3.88
C SER A 6 1.72 9.86 3.11
N ASP A 7 0.81 10.79 3.42
CA ASP A 7 -0.47 10.90 2.71
C ASP A 7 -0.30 11.21 1.21
N ALA A 8 0.90 11.63 0.78
CA ALA A 8 1.23 11.79 -0.63
C ALA A 8 1.12 10.46 -1.43
N LEU A 9 1.31 9.31 -0.78
CA LEU A 9 1.03 8.01 -1.41
C LEU A 9 -0.47 7.85 -1.69
N LEU A 10 -1.34 8.22 -0.74
CA LEU A 10 -2.79 8.15 -0.94
C LEU A 10 -3.24 9.08 -2.06
N ASP A 11 -2.68 10.28 -2.12
CA ASP A 11 -2.97 11.26 -3.17
C ASP A 11 -2.52 10.75 -4.55
N LEU A 12 -1.35 10.11 -4.64
CA LEU A 12 -0.89 9.44 -5.86
C LEU A 12 -1.85 8.33 -6.28
N LEU A 13 -2.28 7.49 -5.35
CA LEU A 13 -3.18 6.38 -5.67
C LEU A 13 -4.56 6.87 -6.14
N VAL A 14 -5.05 8.01 -5.64
CA VAL A 14 -6.25 8.67 -6.19
C VAL A 14 -5.98 9.19 -7.61
N LYS A 15 -4.86 9.90 -7.83
CA LYS A 15 -4.47 10.43 -9.14
C LYS A 15 -4.40 9.35 -10.22
N HIS A 16 -3.92 8.16 -9.87
CA HIS A 16 -3.82 7.01 -10.77
C HIS A 16 -5.08 6.14 -10.81
N LYS A 17 -6.19 6.59 -10.21
CA LYS A 17 -7.48 5.87 -10.14
C LYS A 17 -7.36 4.48 -9.50
N VAL A 18 -6.38 4.29 -8.63
CA VAL A 18 -6.24 3.08 -7.81
C VAL A 18 -7.17 3.17 -6.59
N LEU A 19 -7.30 4.37 -6.02
CA LEU A 19 -8.26 4.70 -4.96
C LEU A 19 -9.32 5.67 -5.46
N SER A 20 -10.51 5.60 -4.86
CA SER A 20 -11.50 6.68 -4.88
C SER A 20 -11.24 7.67 -3.74
N ASP A 21 -11.78 8.89 -3.83
CA ASP A 21 -11.71 9.88 -2.74
C ASP A 21 -12.31 9.37 -1.43
N LYS A 22 -13.37 8.55 -1.53
CA LYS A 22 -13.99 7.89 -0.39
C LYS A 22 -13.02 6.91 0.28
N GLN A 23 -12.35 6.06 -0.50
CA GLN A 23 -11.36 5.13 0.03
C GLN A 23 -10.14 5.87 0.61
N ARG A 24 -9.65 6.92 -0.05
CA ARG A 24 -8.57 7.79 0.47
C ARG A 24 -8.92 8.36 1.84
N THR A 25 -10.13 8.91 1.97
CA THR A 25 -10.63 9.46 3.24
C THR A 25 -10.74 8.39 4.32
N PHE A 26 -11.34 7.25 3.98
CA PHE A 26 -11.44 6.11 4.89
C PHE A 26 -10.08 5.64 5.41
N ILE A 27 -9.10 5.42 4.52
CA ILE A 27 -7.75 5.00 4.89
C ILE A 27 -7.08 6.06 5.78
N SER A 28 -7.18 7.34 5.42
CA SER A 28 -6.57 8.43 6.20
C SER A 28 -7.09 8.49 7.64
N LEU A 29 -8.39 8.22 7.84
CA LEU A 29 -9.03 8.20 9.15
C LEU A 29 -8.68 6.92 9.95
N GLU A 30 -8.68 5.76 9.30
CA GLU A 30 -8.52 4.46 9.99
C GLU A 30 -7.07 3.95 10.08
N LYS A 31 -6.11 4.53 9.33
CA LYS A 31 -4.71 4.03 9.26
C LYS A 31 -4.05 3.85 10.62
N GLY A 32 -4.31 4.73 11.58
CA GLY A 32 -3.73 4.66 12.92
C GLY A 32 -4.24 3.44 13.72
N LYS A 33 -5.53 3.16 13.64
CA LYS A 33 -6.16 2.00 14.28
C LYS A 33 -5.72 0.70 13.60
N GLN A 34 -5.69 0.69 12.27
CA GLN A 34 -5.24 -0.46 11.51
C GLN A 34 -3.76 -0.79 11.78
N ARG A 35 -2.89 0.23 11.88
CA ARG A 35 -1.49 0.08 12.31
C ARG A 35 -1.37 -0.62 13.66
N GLN A 36 -2.15 -0.19 14.66
CA GLN A 36 -2.14 -0.83 15.98
C GLN A 36 -2.64 -2.28 15.92
N LYS A 37 -3.62 -2.58 15.07
CA LYS A 37 -4.13 -3.94 14.86
C LYS A 37 -3.03 -4.84 14.30
N LEU A 38 -2.32 -4.40 13.26
CA LEU A 38 -1.21 -5.13 12.64
C LEU A 38 -0.07 -5.36 13.64
N LEU A 39 0.33 -4.33 14.40
CA LEU A 39 1.36 -4.46 15.44
C LEU A 39 1.00 -5.47 16.53
N LYS A 40 -0.28 -5.61 16.88
CA LYS A 40 -0.73 -6.63 17.84
C LYS A 40 -0.74 -8.04 17.26
N GLN A 41 -0.89 -8.17 15.94
CA GLN A 41 -0.87 -9.46 15.24
C GLN A 41 0.57 -9.94 14.98
N ALA A 42 1.51 -9.02 14.81
CA ALA A 42 2.94 -9.31 14.78
C ALA A 42 3.45 -9.59 16.19
N SER A 43 3.29 -10.82 16.66
CA SER A 43 3.72 -11.29 18.00
C SER A 43 5.22 -11.10 18.26
N THR A 44 6.03 -11.00 17.20
CA THR A 44 7.47 -10.77 17.23
C THR A 44 7.86 -9.80 16.12
N PRO A 45 8.69 -8.78 16.42
CA PRO A 45 9.27 -7.92 15.39
C PRO A 45 10.06 -8.77 14.39
N ASP A 46 9.76 -8.64 13.10
CA ASP A 46 10.57 -9.25 12.07
C ASP A 46 11.95 -8.55 12.04
N PRO A 47 13.07 -9.24 12.31
CA PRO A 47 14.39 -8.64 12.24
C PRO A 47 14.75 -8.13 10.83
N LEU A 48 14.09 -8.64 9.79
CA LEU A 48 14.28 -8.24 8.40
C LEU A 48 13.43 -7.04 8.01
N ASP A 49 12.32 -6.77 8.68
CA ASP A 49 11.47 -5.60 8.45
C ASP A 49 11.29 -4.74 9.70
N LYS A 50 12.25 -3.84 9.90
CA LYS A 50 12.29 -2.90 11.02
C LYS A 50 11.23 -1.79 10.93
N ASN A 51 10.62 -1.60 9.76
CA ASN A 51 9.66 -0.51 9.54
C ASN A 51 8.21 -0.99 9.55
N TYR A 52 7.99 -2.29 9.75
CA TYR A 52 6.66 -2.87 9.80
C TYR A 52 5.78 -2.30 10.92
N PRO A 53 4.48 -2.08 10.67
CA PRO A 53 3.87 -1.97 9.35
C PRO A 53 4.10 -0.57 8.77
N ASP A 54 4.40 -0.51 7.47
CA ASP A 54 4.40 0.72 6.70
C ASP A 54 3.00 1.08 6.17
N LEU A 55 2.89 2.14 5.37
CA LEU A 55 1.59 2.55 4.83
C LEU A 55 1.05 1.58 3.78
N ILE A 56 1.92 0.88 3.03
CA ILE A 56 1.51 -0.12 2.05
C ILE A 56 0.89 -1.30 2.80
N ASP A 57 1.55 -1.81 3.84
CA ASP A 57 1.02 -2.85 4.72
C ASP A 57 -0.37 -2.48 5.26
N ILE A 58 -0.49 -1.23 5.74
CA ILE A 58 -1.75 -0.70 6.26
C ILE A 58 -2.82 -0.69 5.16
N ILE A 59 -2.52 -0.18 3.97
CA ILE A 59 -3.49 -0.12 2.85
C ILE A 59 -3.94 -1.53 2.45
N VAL A 60 -3.00 -2.44 2.22
CA VAL A 60 -3.28 -3.82 1.78
C VAL A 60 -4.11 -4.55 2.83
N SER A 61 -3.82 -4.33 4.12
CA SER A 61 -4.55 -4.98 5.22
C SER A 61 -6.03 -4.58 5.35
N PHE A 62 -6.48 -3.51 4.69
CA PHE A 62 -7.91 -3.18 4.61
C PHE A 62 -8.68 -4.09 3.65
N ASN A 63 -7.98 -4.89 2.82
CA ASN A 63 -8.60 -5.80 1.84
C ASN A 63 -9.62 -5.08 0.94
N LEU A 64 -9.27 -3.88 0.48
CA LEU A 64 -10.12 -3.10 -0.42
C LEU A 64 -9.95 -3.58 -1.86
N ASN A 65 -10.97 -3.34 -2.68
CA ASN A 65 -10.82 -3.44 -4.12
C ASN A 65 -10.34 -2.10 -4.70
N LYS A 66 -9.71 -2.16 -5.86
CA LYS A 66 -9.34 -1.00 -6.66
C LYS A 66 -10.57 -0.17 -7.02
N SER A 67 -10.39 1.15 -7.11
CA SER A 67 -11.44 2.09 -7.50
C SER A 67 -12.13 1.69 -8.80
N GLY A 68 -13.45 1.61 -8.78
CA GLY A 68 -14.26 1.27 -9.96
C GLY A 68 -14.23 -0.21 -10.37
N SER A 69 -13.58 -1.08 -9.59
CA SER A 69 -13.57 -2.53 -9.82
C SER A 69 -14.09 -3.29 -8.60
N GLN A 70 -14.82 -4.38 -8.84
CA GLN A 70 -15.23 -5.32 -7.79
C GLN A 70 -14.36 -6.59 -7.76
N ASN A 71 -13.53 -6.79 -8.78
CA ASN A 71 -12.77 -8.03 -8.97
C ASN A 71 -11.26 -7.83 -8.83
N GLU A 72 -10.78 -6.58 -8.87
CA GLU A 72 -9.36 -6.26 -8.71
C GLU A 72 -9.09 -5.83 -7.27
N SER A 73 -8.30 -6.63 -6.54
CA SER A 73 -7.85 -6.30 -5.19
C SER A 73 -6.85 -5.14 -5.20
N LEU A 74 -6.84 -4.34 -4.15
CA LEU A 74 -5.80 -3.35 -3.88
C LEU A 74 -4.65 -4.04 -3.15
N ASP A 75 -3.80 -4.72 -3.91
CA ASP A 75 -2.60 -5.39 -3.42
C ASP A 75 -1.33 -4.54 -3.60
N GLU A 76 -0.23 -5.03 -3.04
CA GLU A 76 1.08 -4.37 -3.10
C GLU A 76 1.55 -4.18 -4.55
N GLU A 77 1.37 -5.19 -5.41
CA GLU A 77 1.73 -5.09 -6.82
C GLU A 77 0.99 -3.93 -7.51
N THR A 78 -0.31 -3.78 -7.27
CA THR A 78 -1.14 -2.69 -7.81
C THR A 78 -0.64 -1.33 -7.34
N ILE A 79 -0.30 -1.20 -6.05
CA ILE A 79 0.25 0.04 -5.46
C ILE A 79 1.61 0.36 -6.09
N MET A 80 2.51 -0.61 -6.15
CA MET A 80 3.87 -0.42 -6.66
C MET A 80 3.92 -0.13 -8.16
N ARG A 81 2.99 -0.68 -8.95
CA ARG A 81 2.81 -0.31 -10.36
C ARG A 81 2.40 1.16 -10.51
N ALA A 82 1.53 1.68 -9.64
CA ALA A 82 1.13 3.09 -9.66
C ALA A 82 2.29 4.02 -9.27
N VAL A 83 3.08 3.65 -8.25
CA VAL A 83 4.30 4.35 -7.86
C VAL A 83 5.30 4.36 -9.02
N GLY A 84 5.55 3.21 -9.65
CA GLY A 84 6.45 3.11 -10.80
C GLY A 84 6.05 4.03 -11.97
N ARG A 85 4.75 4.10 -12.28
CA ARG A 85 4.22 5.01 -13.30
C ARG A 85 4.44 6.49 -12.97
N GLU A 86 4.23 6.90 -11.71
CA GLU A 86 4.43 8.30 -11.30
C GLU A 86 5.91 8.71 -11.40
N PHE A 87 6.82 7.86 -10.95
CA PHE A 87 8.25 8.17 -10.89
C PHE A 87 9.04 7.72 -12.13
N LYS A 88 8.35 7.22 -13.17
CA LYS A 88 8.97 6.67 -14.39
C LYS A 88 10.00 5.58 -14.09
N LEU A 89 9.74 4.78 -13.05
CA LEU A 89 10.53 3.63 -12.70
C LEU A 89 9.97 2.40 -13.41
N GLU A 90 10.85 1.61 -14.02
CA GLU A 90 10.45 0.36 -14.62
C GLU A 90 10.03 -0.62 -13.53
N PHE A 91 8.79 -1.09 -13.59
CA PHE A 91 8.32 -2.13 -12.67
C PHE A 91 8.77 -3.49 -13.22
N LYS A 92 9.86 -4.04 -12.67
CA LYS A 92 10.27 -5.43 -12.91
C LYS A 92 9.76 -6.30 -11.76
N LYS A 93 8.87 -7.25 -12.07
CA LYS A 93 8.56 -8.34 -11.14
C LYS A 93 9.78 -9.26 -11.12
N LEU A 94 10.44 -9.39 -9.97
CA LEU A 94 11.59 -10.28 -9.82
C LEU A 94 11.09 -11.72 -9.95
N ASP A 95 11.58 -12.43 -10.96
CA ASP A 95 11.42 -13.87 -11.05
C ASP A 95 12.44 -14.51 -10.09
N PRO A 96 12.01 -15.34 -9.11
CA PRO A 96 12.94 -16.00 -8.20
C PRO A 96 13.96 -16.91 -8.91
N LEU A 97 13.74 -17.26 -10.17
CA LEU A 97 14.65 -18.05 -10.99
C LEU A 97 15.64 -17.20 -11.81
N GLU A 98 15.49 -15.87 -11.84
CA GLU A 98 16.42 -14.93 -12.49
C GLU A 98 17.42 -14.27 -11.52
N LEU A 99 17.52 -14.75 -10.27
CA LEU A 99 18.43 -14.24 -9.23
C LEU A 99 19.77 -15.00 -9.17
#